data_AF-A0A8B8PMM2-F1
#
_entry.id   AF-A0A8B8PMM2-F1
#
_cell.length_a   1.000
_cell.length_b   1.000
_cell.length_c   1.000
_cell.angle_alpha   90.00
_cell.angle_beta   90.00
_cell.angle_gamma   90.00
#
_symmetry.space_group_name_H-M   'P 1'
#
loop_
_entity.id
_entity.type
_entity.pdbx_description
1 polymer ?
#
loop_
_entity_poly.entity_id
_entity_poly.type
_entity_poly.pdbx_seq_one_letter_code
_entity_poly.pdbx_strand_id
1 'polypeptide(L)'
;MAASYYNDLIYHVYRQRYDAAVGDITITANRSLLVDFTMPFTETGVGMIVPIEASRSTNMWIFRQPLMVDLWRKINQQLVQSCGDCMAFCSSNINIQLH
;
A
#
# COMPACT_ATOMS: atom_id res chain seq x y z
N MET A 1 -18.01 13.68 23.08
CA MET A 1 -18.76 13.64 24.36
C MET A 1 -17.94 13.06 25.51
N ALA A 2 -17.18 11.97 25.34
CA ALA A 2 -16.35 11.39 26.41
C ALA A 2 -15.26 12.33 26.98
N ALA A 3 -14.66 13.20 26.15
CA ALA A 3 -13.59 14.11 26.58
C ALA A 3 -14.04 15.12 27.66
N SER A 4 -15.31 15.54 27.64
CA SER A 4 -15.86 16.46 28.66
C SER A 4 -15.96 15.78 30.02
N TYR A 5 -16.49 14.56 30.05
CA TYR A 5 -16.72 13.79 31.29
C TYR A 5 -15.41 13.45 32.03
N TYR A 6 -14.36 13.05 31.31
CA TYR A 6 -13.06 12.77 31.92
C TYR A 6 -12.39 14.01 32.53
N ASN A 7 -12.59 15.19 31.92
CA ASN A 7 -12.07 16.43 32.48
C ASN A 7 -12.80 16.81 33.78
N ASP A 8 -14.12 16.58 33.84
CA ASP A 8 -14.91 16.82 35.05
C ASP A 8 -14.50 15.88 36.20
N LEU A 9 -14.22 14.61 35.89
CA LEU A 9 -13.71 13.64 36.88
C LEU A 9 -12.37 14.11 37.47
N ILE A 10 -11.43 14.51 36.62
CA ILE A 10 -10.12 15.01 37.07
C ILE A 10 -10.29 16.30 37.89
N TYR A 11 -11.20 17.18 37.48
CA TYR A 11 -11.50 18.41 38.22
C TYR A 11 -12.08 18.12 39.61
N HIS A 12 -12.92 17.09 39.75
CA HIS A 12 -13.47 16.68 41.05
C HIS A 12 -12.41 16.04 41.97
N VAL A 13 -11.46 15.28 41.44
CA VAL A 13 -10.31 14.76 42.20
C VAL A 13 -9.40 15.91 42.65
N TYR A 14 -9.08 16.85 41.76
CA TYR A 14 -8.29 18.04 42.09
C TYR A 14 -8.93 18.89 43.20
N ARG A 15 -10.26 19.02 43.17
CA ARG A 15 -11.06 19.73 44.20
C ARG A 15 -11.27 18.92 45.48
N GLN A 16 -10.60 17.77 45.63
CA GLN A 16 -10.71 16.87 46.79
C GLN A 16 -12.15 16.44 47.10
N ARG A 17 -13.01 16.36 46.08
CA ARG A 17 -14.36 15.77 46.23
C ARG A 17 -14.32 14.25 46.13
N TYR A 18 -13.32 13.73 45.42
CA TYR A 18 -13.01 12.32 45.29
C TYR A 18 -11.53 12.12 45.59
N ASP A 19 -11.18 11.04 46.28
CA ASP A 19 -9.79 10.75 46.63
C ASP A 19 -9.00 10.12 45.48
N ALA A 20 -9.69 9.40 44.58
CA ALA A 20 -9.09 8.77 43.41
C ALA A 20 -10.12 8.51 42.30
N ALA A 21 -9.65 8.31 41.07
CA ALA A 21 -10.45 7.88 39.92
C ALA A 21 -9.76 6.71 39.20
N VAL A 22 -10.53 5.70 38.80
CA VAL A 22 -10.02 4.49 38.13
C VAL A 22 -10.79 4.29 36.83
N GLY A 23 -10.07 4.07 35.73
CA GLY A 23 -10.64 3.84 34.41
C GLY A 23 -9.59 3.92 33.30
N ASP A 24 -10.03 3.91 32.05
CA ASP A 24 -9.18 4.14 30.88
C ASP A 24 -8.83 5.64 30.76
N ILE A 25 -7.98 6.09 31.66
CA ILE A 25 -7.56 7.50 31.76
C ILE A 25 -6.22 7.63 31.06
N THR A 26 -6.25 8.24 29.87
CA THR A 26 -5.02 8.61 29.17
C THR A 26 -4.27 9.70 29.96
N ILE A 27 -3.04 9.40 30.34
CA ILE A 27 -2.12 10.33 30.99
C ILE A 27 -1.64 11.34 29.94
N THR A 28 -1.91 12.62 30.17
CA THR A 28 -1.42 13.72 29.31
C THR A 28 -0.75 14.79 30.16
N ALA A 29 0.21 15.51 29.57
CA ALA A 29 0.98 16.52 30.28
C ALA A 29 0.13 17.64 30.90
N ASN A 30 -1.00 18.00 30.27
CA ASN A 30 -1.92 19.01 30.82
C ASN A 30 -2.65 18.50 32.07
N ARG A 31 -2.95 17.19 32.13
CA ARG A 31 -3.67 16.58 33.25
C ARG A 31 -2.75 16.25 34.42
N SER A 32 -1.47 15.96 34.16
CA SER A 32 -0.45 15.72 35.21
C SER A 32 -0.10 16.98 36.01
N LEU A 33 -0.51 18.17 35.54
CA LEU A 33 -0.38 19.41 36.32
C LEU A 33 -1.46 19.55 37.40
N LEU A 34 -2.56 18.80 37.27
CA LEU A 34 -3.72 18.89 38.16
C LEU A 34 -3.75 17.76 39.17
N VAL A 35 -3.35 16.55 38.78
CA VAL A 35 -3.39 15.35 39.63
C VAL A 35 -2.17 14.48 39.40
N ASP A 36 -1.75 13.77 40.45
CA ASP A 36 -0.69 12.77 40.36
C ASP A 36 -1.24 11.43 39.87
N PHE A 37 -0.56 10.83 38.90
CA PHE A 37 -0.91 9.53 38.33
C PHE A 37 0.01 8.43 38.87
N THR A 38 -0.56 7.23 39.05
CA THR A 38 0.23 6.03 39.32
C THR A 38 0.94 5.54 38.05
N MET A 39 1.94 4.67 38.20
CA MET A 39 2.56 4.01 37.05
C MET A 39 1.50 3.29 36.20
N PRO A 40 1.57 3.41 34.87
CA PRO A 40 0.59 2.79 33.98
C PRO A 40 0.65 1.27 34.09
N PHE A 41 -0.51 0.64 34.23
CA PHE A 41 -0.66 -0.82 34.36
C PHE A 41 -0.73 -1.54 33.01
N THR A 42 -0.87 -0.79 31.91
CA THR A 42 -0.82 -1.26 30.53
C THR A 42 0.21 -0.46 29.75
N GLU A 43 0.99 -1.12 28.89
CA GLU A 43 1.89 -0.42 27.98
C GLU A 43 1.10 0.59 27.13
N THR A 44 1.54 1.86 27.15
CA THR A 44 0.98 2.90 26.30
C THR A 44 1.63 2.80 24.92
N GLY A 45 0.91 2.28 23.94
CA GLY A 45 1.36 2.15 22.56
C GLY A 45 0.27 2.56 21.57
N VAL A 46 0.66 3.22 20.48
CA VAL A 46 -0.23 3.48 19.34
C VAL A 46 0.13 2.49 18.24
N GLY A 47 -0.82 1.64 17.84
CA GLY A 47 -0.67 0.68 16.74
C GLY A 47 -1.53 1.07 15.54
N MET A 48 -1.00 0.91 14.33
CA MET A 48 -1.77 1.06 13.10
C MET A 48 -2.42 -0.28 12.74
N ILE A 49 -3.75 -0.31 12.63
CA ILE A 49 -4.49 -1.47 12.13
C ILE A 49 -4.66 -1.30 10.63
N VAL A 50 -4.08 -2.20 9.84
CA VAL A 50 -4.24 -2.22 8.38
C VAL A 50 -5.17 -3.38 8.02
N PRO A 51 -6.25 -3.14 7.25
CA PRO A 51 -7.10 -4.22 6.77
C PRO A 51 -6.28 -5.13 5.83
N ILE A 52 -6.30 -6.43 6.11
CA ILE A 52 -5.69 -7.41 5.24
C ILE A 52 -6.67 -7.66 4.09
N GLU A 53 -6.33 -7.23 2.89
CA GLU A 53 -7.09 -7.61 1.70
C GLU A 53 -6.82 -9.09 1.38
N ALA A 54 -7.73 -9.96 1.83
CA ALA A 54 -7.73 -11.39 1.47
C ALA A 54 -7.99 -11.61 -0.05
N SER A 55 -8.42 -10.58 -0.77
CA SER A 55 -8.69 -10.60 -2.20
C SER A 55 -7.53 -10.11 -3.06
N ARG A 56 -6.28 -10.18 -2.57
CA ARG A 56 -5.14 -10.28 -3.48
C ARG A 56 -5.20 -11.65 -4.14
N SER A 57 -6.15 -11.79 -5.08
CA SER A 57 -6.09 -12.75 -6.17
C SER A 57 -4.65 -12.73 -6.62
N THR A 58 -3.93 -13.81 -6.30
CA THR A 58 -2.55 -13.97 -6.71
C THR A 58 -2.63 -14.12 -8.21
N ASN A 59 -2.61 -12.99 -8.90
CA ASN A 59 -2.72 -12.91 -10.34
C ASN A 59 -1.39 -13.46 -10.89
N MET A 60 -1.28 -14.79 -10.90
CA MET A 60 -0.20 -15.59 -11.49
C MET A 60 0.00 -15.30 -13.00
N TRP A 61 -0.79 -14.38 -13.54
CA TRP A 61 -0.81 -13.90 -14.91
C TRP A 61 -0.19 -12.50 -15.09
N ILE A 62 0.26 -11.83 -14.02
CA ILE A 62 0.97 -10.53 -14.09
C ILE A 62 2.21 -10.63 -14.99
N PHE A 63 2.91 -11.77 -14.96
CA PHE A 63 4.09 -12.01 -15.80
C PHE A 63 3.77 -12.53 -17.21
N ARG A 64 2.56 -13.06 -17.45
CA ARG A 64 2.19 -13.67 -18.75
C ARG A 64 1.68 -12.66 -19.77
N GLN A 65 1.06 -11.56 -19.34
CA GLN A 65 0.58 -10.51 -20.23
C GLN A 65 1.67 -9.81 -21.04
N PRO A 66 2.80 -9.35 -20.46
CA PRO A 66 3.81 -8.64 -21.25
C PRO A 66 4.56 -9.57 -22.22
N LEU A 67 4.90 -10.79 -21.79
CA LEU A 67 5.74 -11.71 -22.59
C LEU A 67 5.05 -12.29 -23.82
N MET A 68 3.74 -12.57 -23.77
CA MET A 68 3.04 -13.10 -24.95
C MET A 68 2.98 -12.08 -26.09
N VAL A 69 2.62 -10.83 -25.80
CA VAL A 69 2.44 -9.81 -26.84
C VAL A 69 3.76 -9.56 -27.60
N ASP A 70 4.88 -9.48 -26.90
CA ASP A 70 6.18 -9.26 -27.53
C ASP A 70 6.66 -10.49 -28.33
N LEU A 71 6.40 -11.72 -27.84
CA LEU A 71 6.72 -12.94 -28.58
C LEU A 71 5.89 -13.05 -29.87
N TRP A 72 4.58 -12.82 -29.80
CA TRP A 72 3.70 -12.81 -30.97
C TRP A 72 4.10 -11.72 -31.97
N ARG A 73 4.45 -10.52 -31.50
CA ARG A 73 4.92 -9.44 -32.37
C ARG A 73 6.19 -9.83 -33.11
N LYS A 74 7.16 -10.44 -32.42
CA LYS A 74 8.42 -10.90 -33.03
C LYS A 74 8.18 -11.99 -34.08
N ILE A 75 7.34 -12.99 -33.77
CA ILE A 75 7.01 -14.07 -34.72
C ILE A 75 6.34 -13.50 -35.97
N ASN A 76 5.35 -12.61 -35.82
CA ASN A 76 4.67 -11.99 -36.95
C ASN A 76 5.62 -11.08 -37.76
N GLN A 77 6.52 -10.34 -37.10
CA GLN A 77 7.48 -9.47 -37.77
C GLN A 77 8.51 -10.26 -38.59
N GLN A 78 8.97 -11.40 -38.09
CA GLN A 78 9.92 -12.26 -38.81
C GLN A 78 9.33 -12.84 -40.10
N LEU A 79 8.05 -13.25 -40.06
CA LEU A 79 7.35 -13.79 -41.23
C LEU A 79 7.19 -12.72 -42.32
N VAL A 80 6.83 -11.49 -41.95
CA VAL A 80 6.69 -10.36 -42.89
C VAL A 80 8.04 -9.99 -43.51
N GLN A 81 9.12 -9.99 -42.72
CA GLN A 81 10.46 -9.67 -43.23
C GLN A 81 10.97 -10.72 -44.22
N SER A 82 10.75 -12.01 -43.94
CA SER A 82 11.20 -13.09 -44.83
C SER A 82 10.57 -13.00 -46.21
N CYS A 83 9.29 -12.65 -46.32
CA CYS A 83 8.64 -12.42 -47.61
C CYS A 83 9.17 -11.16 -48.32
N GLY A 84 9.43 -10.07 -47.58
CA GLY A 84 9.97 -8.83 -48.12
C GLY A 84 11.38 -8.99 -48.71
N ASP A 85 12.27 -9.66 -47.96
CA ASP A 85 13.66 -9.91 -48.38
C ASP A 85 13.72 -10.81 -49.63
N CYS A 86 12.83 -11.81 -49.71
CA CYS A 86 12.75 -12.70 -50.87
C CYS A 86 12.30 -11.95 -52.14
N MET A 87 11.31 -11.05 -52.01
CA MET A 87 10.86 -10.21 -53.13
C MET A 87 11.94 -9.21 -53.56
N ALA A 88 12.66 -8.59 -52.62
CA ALA A 88 13.77 -7.69 -52.92
C ALA A 88 14.93 -8.44 -53.61
N PHE A 89 15.22 -9.68 -53.20
CA PHE A 89 16.22 -10.52 -53.84
C PHE A 89 15.83 -10.91 -55.27
N CYS A 90 14.55 -11.26 -55.51
CA CYS A 90 14.04 -11.51 -56.86
C CYS A 90 14.14 -10.27 -57.76
N SER A 91 13.83 -9.08 -57.22
CA SER A 91 13.91 -7.82 -57.98
C SER A 91 15.36 -7.38 -58.29
N SER A 92 16.32 -7.67 -57.42
CA SER A 92 17.74 -7.40 -57.69
C SER A 92 18.33 -8.40 -58.68
N ASN A 93 17.94 -9.69 -58.62
CA ASN A 93 18.41 -10.68 -59.59
C ASN A 93 17.87 -10.44 -61.01
N ILE A 94 16.65 -9.92 -61.16
CA ILE A 94 16.09 -9.60 -62.49
C ILE A 94 16.76 -8.38 -63.14
N ASN A 95 17.28 -7.43 -62.34
CA ASN A 95 18.01 -6.26 -62.82
C ASN A 95 19.47 -6.57 -63.20
N ILE A 96 20.09 -7.58 -62.58
CA ILE A 96 21.47 -8.00 -62.90
C ILE A 96 21.53 -8.82 -64.22
N GLN A 97 20.41 -9.37 -64.70
CA GLN A 97 20.31 -10.14 -65.96
C GLN A 97 19.94 -9.29 -67.20
N LEU A 98 19.92 -7.96 -67.08
CA LEU A 98 19.64 -7.03 -68.18
C LEU A 98 20.84 -6.16 -68.56
N HIS A 99 22.06 -6.61 -68.24
CA HIS A 99 23.31 -6.00 -68.66
C HIS A 99 24.29 -7.03 -69.26
#